data_AF-A0A8C0I9U5-F1
#
_entry.id   AF-A0A8C0I9U5-F1
#
_cell.length_a   1.000
_cell.length_b   1.000
_cell.length_c   1.000
_cell.angle_alpha   90.00
_cell.angle_beta   90.00
_cell.angle_gamma   90.00
#
_symmetry.space_group_name_H-M   'P 1'
#
loop_
_entity.id
_entity.type
_entity.pdbx_description
1 polymer ?
#
loop_
_entity_poly.entity_id
_entity_poly.type
_entity_poly.pdbx_seq_one_letter_code
_entity_poly.pdbx_strand_id
1 'polypeptide(L)'
;MEKFTHLEALLFTAVLENCVDQLSILGYIMPVSYEGKTDISHVCASILPLERNLSYTHHLSNRAMKHSALSVENLRKIQADRQYASDVITVTMKKMQELGKFNSLTEANEREKAKKSKFHDFLIRAEEGKKEIKSLEKQLQDVKKETEIKLQNRDNMIAYLRDELQEMKTKMNMESRYMKKSTDLQVHQTQKKCSNAENVLDKEIQKLRTQTDEEIRVHMEIENFLRQHHKVEEKLEYWSDKYENDTDAKDKELDALKAAKANNLEMLQRLAEEIFEETIISDRAEKEAKRRLLEQDALELKSILKLQAWWKGTMVRRNLGPYQALRKIQEKQLSKQKEKGNKEKSGAKKKMR
;
A
#
# COMPACT_ATOMS: atom_id res chain seq x y z
N MET A 1 117.80 32.61 -49.26
CA MET A 1 118.90 32.92 -48.33
C MET A 1 120.21 32.77 -49.07
N GLU A 2 120.97 33.86 -49.11
CA GLU A 2 122.31 33.92 -49.70
C GLU A 2 123.24 32.94 -48.99
N LYS A 3 124.14 32.31 -49.76
CA LYS A 3 125.18 31.44 -49.19
C LYS A 3 126.27 32.34 -48.61
N PHE A 4 126.66 32.10 -47.37
CA PHE A 4 127.83 32.76 -46.80
C PHE A 4 129.08 32.39 -47.60
N THR A 5 130.03 33.32 -47.67
CA THR A 5 131.35 33.00 -48.24
C THR A 5 132.04 31.95 -47.39
N HIS A 6 132.98 31.20 -47.97
CA HIS A 6 133.65 30.10 -47.26
C HIS A 6 134.38 30.58 -45.97
N LEU A 7 134.97 31.78 -46.02
CA LEU A 7 135.64 32.39 -44.87
C LEU A 7 134.65 32.76 -43.76
N GLU A 8 133.50 33.34 -44.12
CA GLU A 8 132.43 33.68 -43.16
C GLU A 8 131.82 32.41 -42.55
N ALA A 9 131.60 31.37 -43.35
CA ALA A 9 131.08 30.09 -42.87
C ALA A 9 132.03 29.43 -41.85
N LEU A 10 133.36 29.50 -42.07
CA LEU A 10 134.36 29.02 -41.12
C LEU A 10 134.36 29.84 -39.82
N LEU A 11 134.28 31.17 -39.91
CA LEU A 11 134.23 32.04 -38.74
C LEU A 11 132.99 31.77 -37.89
N PHE A 12 131.81 31.69 -38.50
CA PHE A 12 130.57 31.39 -37.78
C PHE A 12 130.55 29.98 -37.21
N THR A 13 131.14 29.01 -37.91
CA THR A 13 131.29 27.64 -37.41
C THR A 13 132.10 27.59 -36.12
N ALA A 14 133.25 28.26 -36.06
CA ALA A 14 134.09 28.28 -34.86
C ALA A 14 133.35 28.88 -33.64
N VAL A 15 132.50 29.89 -33.89
CA VAL A 15 131.63 30.46 -32.85
C VAL A 15 130.57 29.45 -32.40
N LEU A 16 129.90 28.77 -33.33
CA LEU A 16 128.89 27.76 -33.01
C LEU A 16 129.48 26.55 -32.28
N GLU A 17 130.69 26.13 -32.64
CA GLU A 17 131.44 25.06 -31.99
C GLU A 17 131.71 25.39 -30.51
N ASN A 18 132.24 26.60 -30.24
CA ASN A 18 132.42 27.09 -28.88
C ASN A 18 131.08 27.15 -28.10
N CYS A 19 129.97 27.51 -28.75
CA CYS A 19 128.65 27.47 -28.11
C CYS A 19 128.20 26.04 -27.75
N VAL A 20 128.44 25.05 -28.61
CA VAL A 20 128.13 23.64 -28.33
C VAL A 20 129.00 23.13 -27.17
N ASP A 21 130.28 23.47 -27.14
CA ASP A 21 131.20 23.09 -26.07
C ASP A 21 130.77 23.71 -24.73
N GLN A 22 130.40 24.99 -24.72
CA GLN A 22 129.88 25.66 -23.52
C GLN A 22 128.56 25.06 -23.05
N LEU A 23 127.63 24.74 -23.96
CA LEU A 23 126.39 24.04 -23.61
C LEU A 23 126.67 22.62 -23.10
N SER A 24 127.70 21.95 -23.59
CA SER A 24 128.15 20.65 -23.11
C SER A 24 128.66 20.75 -21.67
N ILE A 25 129.57 21.69 -21.41
CA ILE A 25 130.08 21.99 -20.07
C ILE A 25 128.94 22.33 -19.11
N LEU A 26 127.99 23.18 -19.52
CA LEU A 26 126.82 23.53 -18.70
C LEU A 26 125.98 22.28 -18.34
N GLY A 27 125.87 21.32 -19.25
CA GLY A 27 125.21 20.04 -19.00
C GLY A 27 125.91 19.14 -18.00
N TYR A 28 127.25 19.15 -17.99
CA TYR A 28 128.06 18.41 -17.03
C TYR A 28 128.01 19.05 -15.63
N ILE A 29 127.93 20.38 -15.56
CA ILE A 29 127.83 21.14 -14.31
C ILE A 29 126.42 21.07 -13.70
N MET A 30 125.40 20.85 -14.54
CA MET A 30 123.99 20.75 -14.13
C MET A 30 123.43 19.33 -14.40
N PRO A 31 123.96 18.29 -13.73
CA PRO A 31 123.39 16.96 -13.84
C PRO A 31 121.99 16.95 -13.20
N VAL A 32 121.03 16.32 -13.89
CA VAL A 32 119.74 15.99 -13.29
C VAL A 32 119.99 14.85 -12.30
N SER A 33 120.45 15.20 -11.10
CA SER A 33 120.71 14.21 -10.05
C SER A 33 119.39 13.69 -9.48
N TYR A 34 119.32 12.36 -9.40
CA TYR A 34 118.32 11.47 -8.80
C TYR A 34 117.06 11.09 -9.60
N GLU A 35 117.12 9.87 -10.14
CA GLU A 35 116.02 8.91 -10.20
C GLU A 35 115.39 8.68 -8.81
N GLY A 36 114.09 8.39 -8.80
CA GLY A 36 113.50 7.49 -7.79
C GLY A 36 112.86 8.13 -6.57
N LYS A 37 111.65 8.68 -6.72
CA LYS A 37 110.55 8.44 -5.78
C LYS A 37 109.24 8.27 -6.56
N THR A 38 108.83 7.02 -6.72
CA THR A 38 107.43 6.66 -6.93
C THR A 38 106.63 7.16 -5.73
N ASP A 39 105.94 8.29 -5.87
CA ASP A 39 104.91 8.69 -4.92
C ASP A 39 103.69 7.77 -5.10
N ILE A 40 103.72 6.67 -4.37
CA ILE A 40 102.53 5.91 -4.00
C ILE A 40 101.79 6.75 -2.95
N SER A 41 101.04 7.75 -3.40
CA SER A 41 100.14 8.53 -2.53
C SER A 41 98.98 9.15 -3.31
N HIS A 42 98.37 8.39 -4.22
CA HIS A 42 97.07 8.79 -4.77
C HIS A 42 96.16 7.60 -5.12
N VAL A 43 96.03 6.66 -4.18
CA VAL A 43 94.88 5.75 -4.11
C VAL A 43 94.38 5.74 -2.67
N CYS A 44 93.36 6.56 -2.38
CA CYS A 44 92.34 6.44 -1.31
C CYS A 44 91.88 7.80 -0.74
N ALA A 45 91.49 8.74 -1.59
CA ALA A 45 90.73 9.90 -1.13
C ALA A 45 89.67 10.32 -2.15
N SER A 46 88.79 9.38 -2.50
CA SER A 46 87.53 9.70 -3.17
C SER A 46 86.56 8.58 -2.84
N ILE A 47 85.71 8.79 -1.83
CA ILE A 47 84.26 8.57 -1.84
C ILE A 47 83.70 8.94 -0.45
N LEU A 48 83.03 10.09 -0.44
CA LEU A 48 82.01 10.61 0.48
C LEU A 48 82.40 11.29 1.82
N PRO A 49 81.61 12.32 2.23
CA PRO A 49 82.10 13.45 3.00
C PRO A 49 81.54 13.47 4.42
N LEU A 50 82.39 13.76 5.41
CA LEU A 50 81.93 14.16 6.73
C LEU A 50 82.86 15.22 7.33
N GLU A 51 82.26 16.39 7.48
CA GLU A 51 82.51 17.43 8.48
C GLU A 51 83.92 17.99 8.74
N ARG A 52 84.02 19.27 8.37
CA ARG A 52 84.43 20.41 9.21
C ARG A 52 85.32 20.15 10.44
N ASN A 53 86.38 20.97 10.43
CA ASN A 53 87.18 21.48 11.55
C ASN A 53 88.41 20.65 11.92
N LEU A 54 89.56 20.98 11.32
CA LEU A 54 90.76 21.24 12.13
C LEU A 54 91.88 21.93 11.33
N SER A 55 92.64 22.74 12.07
CA SER A 55 94.04 23.11 11.79
C SER A 55 94.31 24.38 10.96
N TYR A 56 93.99 25.49 11.61
CA TYR A 56 94.79 26.72 11.61
C TYR A 56 96.22 26.44 12.12
N THR A 57 97.11 25.81 11.33
CA THR A 57 98.58 25.71 11.64
C THR A 57 99.38 25.09 10.49
N HIS A 58 99.36 25.67 9.28
CA HIS A 58 100.37 25.31 8.25
C HIS A 58 100.97 26.50 7.49
N HIS A 59 100.72 27.73 7.96
CA HIS A 59 101.14 28.95 7.26
C HIS A 59 102.61 29.36 7.47
N LEU A 60 103.36 28.78 8.42
CA LEU A 60 104.67 29.34 8.82
C LEU A 60 105.92 28.52 8.46
N SER A 61 105.82 27.34 7.86
CA SER A 61 107.02 26.51 7.55
C SER A 61 107.53 26.63 6.10
N ASN A 62 106.77 27.22 5.17
CA ASN A 62 107.17 27.28 3.75
C ASN A 62 107.92 28.56 3.34
N ARG A 63 108.34 29.41 4.29
CA ARG A 63 108.99 30.70 3.99
C ARG A 63 110.53 30.67 4.02
N ALA A 64 111.15 29.57 4.48
CA ALA A 64 112.60 29.50 4.67
C ALA A 64 113.39 28.75 3.57
N MET A 65 112.75 28.17 2.55
CA MET A 65 113.43 27.44 1.45
C MET A 65 113.05 27.94 0.05
N LYS A 66 112.88 29.25 -0.13
CA LYS A 66 112.48 29.82 -1.44
C LYS A 66 113.63 30.34 -2.31
N HIS A 67 114.90 30.14 -1.93
CA HIS A 67 116.03 30.74 -2.66
C HIS A 67 117.13 29.79 -3.16
N SER A 68 116.97 28.46 -3.17
CA SER A 68 118.05 27.61 -3.72
C SER A 68 117.70 26.30 -4.41
N ALA A 69 116.43 25.91 -4.54
CA ALA A 69 116.07 24.68 -5.28
C ALA A 69 115.10 25.01 -6.42
N LEU A 70 115.61 25.01 -7.65
CA LEU A 70 114.76 24.83 -8.83
C LEU A 70 113.96 23.53 -8.63
N SER A 71 112.64 23.58 -8.83
CA SER A 71 111.80 22.36 -8.83
C SER A 71 112.42 21.30 -9.76
N VAL A 72 112.33 20.02 -9.40
CA VAL A 72 112.79 18.90 -10.24
C VAL A 72 112.24 19.00 -11.67
N GLU A 73 111.00 19.48 -11.81
CA GLU A 73 110.38 19.71 -13.11
C GLU A 73 111.05 20.87 -13.88
N ASN A 74 111.41 21.95 -13.19
CA ASN A 74 112.14 23.07 -13.80
C ASN A 74 113.54 22.63 -14.23
N LEU A 75 114.23 21.79 -13.45
CA LEU A 75 115.54 21.23 -13.80
C LEU A 75 115.44 20.30 -15.02
N ARG A 76 114.42 19.42 -15.05
CA ARG A 76 114.16 18.55 -16.20
C ARG A 76 113.88 19.36 -17.47
N LYS A 77 113.07 20.42 -17.35
CA LYS A 77 112.82 21.35 -18.45
C LYS A 77 114.10 22.07 -18.90
N ILE A 78 114.88 22.64 -17.98
CA ILE A 78 116.13 23.33 -18.31
C ILE A 78 117.09 22.39 -19.04
N GLN A 79 117.19 21.14 -18.60
CA GLN A 79 118.03 20.15 -19.27
C GLN A 79 117.51 19.81 -20.67
N ALA A 80 116.20 19.65 -20.83
CA ALA A 80 115.57 19.42 -22.14
C ALA A 80 115.75 20.60 -23.09
N ASP A 81 115.57 21.84 -22.60
CA ASP A 81 115.76 23.09 -23.36
C ASP A 81 117.23 23.25 -23.77
N ARG A 82 118.17 22.95 -22.86
CA ARG A 82 119.61 22.96 -23.13
C ARG A 82 119.98 21.90 -24.18
N GLN A 83 119.48 20.67 -24.06
CA GLN A 83 119.73 19.62 -25.06
C GLN A 83 119.17 20.03 -26.43
N TYR A 84 117.95 20.56 -26.47
CA TYR A 84 117.33 21.07 -27.70
C TYR A 84 118.17 22.19 -28.33
N ALA A 85 118.65 23.16 -27.54
CA ALA A 85 119.53 24.21 -28.03
C ALA A 85 120.86 23.65 -28.57
N SER A 86 121.46 22.69 -27.86
CA SER A 86 122.67 22.00 -28.31
C SER A 86 122.44 21.32 -29.65
N ASP A 87 121.38 20.53 -29.79
CA ASP A 87 121.05 19.81 -31.03
C ASP A 87 120.83 20.77 -32.20
N VAL A 88 120.11 21.87 -31.99
CA VAL A 88 119.86 22.88 -33.03
C VAL A 88 121.16 23.57 -33.46
N ILE A 89 122.03 23.93 -32.51
CA ILE A 89 123.32 24.58 -32.80
C ILE A 89 124.26 23.60 -33.50
N THR A 90 124.36 22.33 -33.06
CA THR A 90 125.17 21.31 -33.72
C THR A 90 124.71 21.03 -35.16
N VAL A 91 123.39 20.92 -35.40
CA VAL A 91 122.85 20.76 -36.76
C VAL A 91 123.14 21.99 -37.62
N THR A 92 123.06 23.19 -37.04
CA THR A 92 123.35 24.45 -37.75
C THR A 92 124.84 24.60 -38.06
N MET A 93 125.71 24.23 -37.13
CA MET A 93 127.16 24.19 -37.31
C MET A 93 127.55 23.27 -38.47
N LYS A 94 127.04 22.03 -38.49
CA LYS A 94 127.29 21.08 -39.60
C LYS A 94 126.80 21.63 -40.94
N LYS A 95 125.57 22.16 -41.00
CA LYS A 95 125.03 22.77 -42.23
C LYS A 95 125.78 24.03 -42.67
N MET A 96 126.36 24.77 -41.73
CA MET A 96 127.22 25.92 -42.03
C MET A 96 128.55 25.47 -42.65
N GLN A 97 129.20 24.45 -42.07
CA GLN A 97 130.43 23.86 -42.60
C GLN A 97 130.27 23.27 -44.00
N GLU A 98 129.19 22.50 -44.22
CA GLU A 98 128.99 21.74 -45.46
C GLU A 98 128.39 22.58 -46.60
N LEU A 99 127.43 23.47 -46.28
CA LEU A 99 126.58 24.13 -47.29
C LEU A 99 126.59 25.67 -47.20
N GLY A 100 127.23 26.25 -46.17
CA GLY A 100 127.25 27.70 -45.93
C GLY A 100 125.86 28.29 -45.63
N LYS A 101 124.95 27.52 -45.01
CA LYS A 101 123.55 27.90 -44.75
C LYS A 101 123.14 27.65 -43.31
N PHE A 102 122.21 28.45 -42.79
CA PHE A 102 121.72 28.38 -41.40
C PHE A 102 120.22 28.05 -41.25
N ASN A 103 119.57 27.56 -42.32
CA ASN A 103 118.11 27.32 -42.35
C ASN A 103 117.58 26.46 -41.20
N SER A 104 118.39 25.55 -40.65
CA SER A 104 118.02 24.72 -39.49
C SER A 104 117.62 25.53 -38.27
N LEU A 105 118.32 26.64 -38.00
CA LEU A 105 118.00 27.52 -36.88
C LEU A 105 116.68 28.25 -37.13
N THR A 106 116.46 28.73 -38.36
CA THR A 106 115.21 29.39 -38.76
C THR A 106 114.02 28.43 -38.65
N GLU A 107 114.15 27.21 -39.17
CA GLU A 107 113.11 26.17 -39.05
C GLU A 107 112.82 25.80 -37.58
N ALA A 108 113.85 25.70 -36.73
CA ALA A 108 113.68 25.42 -35.30
C ALA A 108 112.96 26.56 -34.57
N ASN A 109 113.29 27.82 -34.89
CA ASN A 109 112.63 28.99 -34.34
C ASN A 109 111.17 29.07 -34.76
N GLU A 110 110.86 28.80 -36.04
CA GLU A 110 109.47 28.76 -36.52
C GLU A 110 108.67 27.61 -35.87
N ARG A 111 109.30 26.44 -35.62
CA ARG A 111 108.66 25.37 -34.84
C ARG A 111 108.31 25.80 -33.41
N GLU A 112 109.21 26.49 -32.71
CA GLU A 112 108.94 26.98 -31.34
C GLU A 112 107.89 28.09 -31.32
N LYS A 113 107.92 29.02 -32.28
CA LYS A 113 106.86 30.02 -32.46
C LYS A 113 105.50 29.34 -32.69
N ALA A 114 105.44 28.33 -33.56
CA ALA A 114 104.22 27.59 -33.83
C ALA A 114 103.71 26.83 -32.59
N LYS A 115 104.61 26.20 -31.81
CA LYS A 115 104.24 25.57 -30.53
C LYS A 115 103.68 26.61 -29.56
N LYS A 116 104.34 27.75 -29.39
CA LYS A 116 103.90 28.83 -28.49
C LYS A 116 102.53 29.37 -28.88
N SER A 117 102.27 29.56 -30.17
CA SER A 117 100.95 29.96 -30.67
C SER A 117 99.88 28.93 -30.31
N LYS A 118 100.13 27.64 -30.58
CA LYS A 118 99.19 26.56 -30.24
C LYS A 118 98.89 26.47 -28.74
N PHE A 119 99.89 26.69 -27.89
CA PHE A 119 99.67 26.76 -26.44
C PHE A 119 98.79 27.94 -26.04
N HIS A 120 98.98 29.11 -26.67
CA HIS A 120 98.12 30.26 -26.44
C HIS A 120 96.68 29.99 -26.88
N ASP A 121 96.48 29.37 -28.05
CA ASP A 121 95.16 28.98 -28.55
C ASP A 121 94.48 27.93 -27.65
N PHE A 122 95.26 27.00 -27.09
CA PHE A 122 94.76 26.03 -26.10
C PHE A 122 94.35 26.73 -24.80
N LEU A 123 95.16 27.67 -24.32
CA LEU A 123 94.87 28.43 -23.10
C LEU A 123 93.58 29.24 -23.24
N ILE A 124 93.40 29.94 -24.37
CA ILE A 124 92.19 30.73 -24.66
C ILE A 124 90.96 29.81 -24.66
N ARG A 125 91.00 28.70 -25.42
CA ARG A 125 89.89 27.74 -25.48
C ARG A 125 89.57 27.12 -24.12
N ALA A 126 90.59 26.82 -23.30
CA ALA A 126 90.38 26.28 -21.97
C ALA A 126 89.71 27.31 -21.03
N GLU A 127 90.10 28.58 -21.11
CA GLU A 127 89.49 29.67 -20.34
C GLU A 127 88.04 29.92 -20.78
N GLU A 128 87.77 29.92 -22.09
CA GLU A 128 86.42 30.01 -22.66
C GLU A 128 85.53 28.84 -22.23
N GLY A 129 86.03 27.60 -22.37
CA GLY A 129 85.32 26.41 -21.91
C GLY A 129 85.03 26.44 -20.41
N LYS A 130 85.94 26.96 -19.58
CA LYS A 130 85.70 27.14 -18.14
C LYS A 130 84.61 28.17 -17.86
N LYS A 131 84.53 29.25 -18.65
CA LYS A 131 83.45 30.25 -18.52
C LYS A 131 82.10 29.65 -18.94
N GLU A 132 82.08 28.85 -20.00
CA GLU A 132 80.88 28.16 -20.49
C GLU A 132 80.40 27.09 -19.50
N ILE A 133 81.30 26.29 -18.93
CA ILE A 133 80.93 25.34 -17.87
C ILE A 133 80.31 26.06 -16.68
N LYS A 134 80.90 27.17 -16.23
CA LYS A 134 80.34 27.96 -15.13
C LYS A 134 78.97 28.56 -15.44
N SER A 135 78.75 29.02 -16.69
CA SER A 135 77.44 29.56 -17.08
C SER A 135 76.37 28.47 -17.13
N LEU A 136 76.71 27.30 -17.66
CA LEU A 136 75.84 26.12 -17.69
C LEU A 136 75.53 25.60 -16.29
N GLU A 137 76.53 25.51 -15.40
CA GLU A 137 76.33 25.13 -13.99
C GLU A 137 75.34 26.08 -13.29
N LYS A 138 75.44 27.39 -13.54
CA LYS A 138 74.51 28.38 -13.01
C LYS A 138 73.10 28.17 -13.56
N GLN A 139 72.96 28.00 -14.88
CA GLN A 139 71.64 27.74 -15.50
C GLN A 139 71.00 26.47 -14.94
N LEU A 140 71.78 25.40 -14.77
CA LEU A 140 71.31 24.14 -14.21
C LEU A 140 70.84 24.31 -12.75
N GLN A 141 71.58 25.08 -11.96
CA GLN A 141 71.18 25.41 -10.59
C GLN A 141 69.89 26.25 -10.54
N ASP A 142 69.74 27.22 -11.44
CA ASP A 142 68.56 28.08 -11.51
C ASP A 142 67.32 27.28 -11.94
N VAL A 143 67.44 26.42 -12.96
CA VAL A 143 66.37 25.49 -13.37
C VAL A 143 65.98 24.57 -12.21
N LYS A 144 66.96 24.01 -11.48
CA LYS A 144 66.68 23.13 -10.33
C LYS A 144 65.87 23.86 -9.25
N LYS A 145 66.24 25.10 -8.91
CA LYS A 145 65.49 25.92 -7.95
C LYS A 145 64.08 26.23 -8.44
N GLU A 146 63.93 26.59 -9.70
CA GLU A 146 62.62 26.88 -10.29
C GLU A 146 61.71 25.64 -10.27
N THR A 147 62.24 24.46 -10.62
CA THR A 147 61.48 23.20 -10.57
C THR A 147 61.08 22.83 -9.14
N GLU A 148 61.96 23.06 -8.17
CA GLU A 148 61.67 22.82 -6.75
C GLU A 148 60.54 23.71 -6.25
N ILE A 149 60.58 25.01 -6.56
CA ILE A 149 59.50 25.96 -6.20
C ILE A 149 58.17 25.55 -6.86
N LYS A 150 58.20 25.15 -8.14
CA LYS A 150 57.00 24.66 -8.84
C LYS A 150 56.44 23.39 -8.20
N LEU A 151 57.29 22.49 -7.75
CA LEU A 151 56.88 21.26 -7.06
C LEU A 151 56.22 21.61 -5.72
N GLN A 152 56.85 22.45 -4.90
CA GLN A 152 56.28 22.93 -3.63
C GLN A 152 54.93 23.63 -3.81
N ASN A 153 54.79 24.46 -4.84
CA ASN A 153 53.50 25.09 -5.16
C ASN A 153 52.41 24.08 -5.53
N ARG A 154 52.76 23.02 -6.25
CA ARG A 154 51.83 21.93 -6.59
C ARG A 154 51.47 21.11 -5.35
N ASP A 155 52.43 20.81 -4.49
CA ASP A 155 52.19 20.09 -3.24
C ASP A 155 51.25 20.87 -2.30
N ASN A 156 51.44 22.20 -2.21
CA ASN A 156 50.55 23.08 -1.47
C ASN A 156 49.12 23.07 -2.04
N MET A 157 48.98 23.10 -3.37
CA MET A 157 47.67 23.01 -4.03
C MET A 157 47.01 21.64 -3.78
N ILE A 158 47.78 20.55 -3.83
CA ILE A 158 47.30 19.21 -3.53
C ILE A 158 46.81 19.13 -2.07
N ALA A 159 47.53 19.73 -1.12
CA ALA A 159 47.11 19.79 0.28
C ALA A 159 45.80 20.56 0.44
N TYR A 160 45.69 21.75 -0.15
CA TYR A 160 44.46 22.55 -0.14
C TYR A 160 43.25 21.79 -0.69
N LEU A 161 43.40 21.18 -1.88
CA LEU A 161 42.31 20.42 -2.51
C LEU A 161 41.93 19.18 -1.69
N ARG A 162 42.88 18.54 -1.00
CA ARG A 162 42.59 17.41 -0.09
C ARG A 162 41.78 17.86 1.11
N ASP A 163 42.12 19.01 1.71
CA ASP A 163 41.39 19.57 2.84
C ASP A 163 39.97 19.97 2.44
N GLU A 164 39.81 20.63 1.29
CA GLU A 164 38.50 21.01 0.74
C GLU A 164 37.62 19.78 0.43
N LEU A 165 38.20 18.74 -0.17
CA LEU A 165 37.49 17.47 -0.39
C LEU A 165 37.06 16.80 0.92
N GLN A 166 37.91 16.82 1.94
CA GLN A 166 37.60 16.24 3.23
C GLN A 166 36.52 17.05 3.97
N GLU A 167 36.55 18.37 3.88
CA GLU A 167 35.49 19.26 4.38
C GLU A 167 34.16 18.97 3.69
N MET A 168 34.12 18.97 2.35
CA MET A 168 32.93 18.63 1.55
C MET A 168 32.38 17.25 1.93
N LYS A 169 33.25 16.25 2.11
CA LYS A 169 32.85 14.90 2.52
C LYS A 169 32.21 14.87 3.91
N THR A 170 32.79 15.59 4.88
CA THR A 170 32.24 15.64 6.24
C THR A 170 30.90 16.37 6.27
N LYS A 171 30.77 17.48 5.54
CA LYS A 171 29.52 18.23 5.35
C LYS A 171 28.44 17.37 4.70
N MET A 172 28.74 16.73 3.57
CA MET A 172 27.81 15.84 2.86
C MET A 172 27.32 14.69 3.75
N ASN A 173 28.22 14.07 4.52
CA ASN A 173 27.85 12.99 5.45
C ASN A 173 26.94 13.49 6.58
N MET A 174 27.15 14.71 7.07
CA MET A 174 26.29 15.32 8.08
C MET A 174 24.91 15.64 7.51
N GLU A 175 24.85 16.29 6.35
CA GLU A 175 23.62 16.59 5.62
C GLU A 175 22.83 15.32 5.30
N SER A 176 23.48 14.28 4.80
CA SER A 176 22.86 12.97 4.53
C SER A 176 22.21 12.37 5.78
N ARG A 177 22.90 12.40 6.93
CA ARG A 177 22.33 11.92 8.20
C ARG A 177 21.14 12.76 8.67
N TYR A 178 21.21 14.09 8.52
CA TYR A 178 20.09 14.96 8.86
C TYR A 178 18.88 14.72 7.96
N MET A 179 19.10 14.65 6.64
CA MET A 179 18.04 14.40 5.67
C MET A 179 17.37 13.05 5.93
N LYS A 180 18.16 11.98 6.13
CA LYS A 180 17.63 10.66 6.48
C LYS A 180 16.77 10.70 7.75
N LYS A 181 17.28 11.34 8.82
CA LYS A 181 16.53 11.44 10.07
C LYS A 181 15.24 12.25 9.89
N SER A 182 15.27 13.31 9.08
CA SER A 182 14.09 14.12 8.75
C SER A 182 13.04 13.32 7.98
N THR A 183 13.46 12.59 6.94
CA THR A 183 12.54 11.75 6.15
C THR A 183 11.99 10.60 6.96
N ASP A 184 12.81 9.94 7.79
CA ASP A 184 12.37 8.85 8.66
C ASP A 184 11.32 9.35 9.67
N LEU A 185 11.51 10.53 10.26
CA LEU A 185 10.54 11.15 11.14
C LEU A 185 9.22 11.47 10.42
N GLN A 186 9.29 11.98 9.19
CA GLN A 186 8.10 12.26 8.38
C GLN A 186 7.33 10.97 8.05
N VAL A 187 8.04 9.89 7.68
CA VAL A 187 7.45 8.56 7.45
C VAL A 187 6.80 8.04 8.73
N HIS A 188 7.49 8.09 9.87
CA HIS A 188 6.90 7.66 11.15
C HIS A 188 5.68 8.49 11.56
N GLN A 189 5.72 9.80 11.35
CA GLN A 189 4.58 10.67 11.66
C GLN A 189 3.37 10.35 10.78
N THR A 190 3.58 10.17 9.47
CA THR A 190 2.51 9.80 8.54
C THR A 190 1.97 8.42 8.84
N GLN A 191 2.84 7.43 9.08
CA GLN A 191 2.45 6.09 9.50
C GLN A 191 1.58 6.12 10.77
N LYS A 192 1.98 6.88 11.80
CA LYS A 192 1.20 7.00 13.04
C LYS A 192 -0.17 7.64 12.81
N LYS A 193 -0.27 8.64 11.93
CA LYS A 193 -1.55 9.24 11.55
C LYS A 193 -2.45 8.22 10.86
N CYS A 194 -1.91 7.45 9.91
CA CYS A 194 -2.64 6.38 9.23
C CYS A 194 -3.11 5.32 10.22
N SER A 195 -2.22 4.78 11.06
CA SER A 195 -2.58 3.75 12.05
C SER A 195 -3.64 4.25 13.04
N ASN A 196 -3.61 5.52 13.44
CA ASN A 196 -4.67 6.09 14.28
C ASN A 196 -6.02 6.14 13.55
N ALA A 197 -6.05 6.55 12.28
CA ALA A 197 -7.27 6.56 11.48
C ALA A 197 -7.80 5.14 11.23
N GLU A 198 -6.92 4.19 10.92
CA GLU A 198 -7.24 2.76 10.80
C GLU A 198 -7.86 2.22 12.09
N ASN A 199 -7.28 2.53 13.25
CA ASN A 199 -7.82 2.11 14.55
C ASN A 199 -9.21 2.70 14.84
N VAL A 200 -9.50 3.93 14.38
CA VAL A 200 -10.83 4.54 14.52
C VAL A 200 -11.84 3.81 13.64
N LEU A 201 -11.48 3.55 12.38
CA LEU A 201 -12.32 2.79 11.45
C LEU A 201 -12.56 1.36 11.94
N ASP A 202 -11.54 0.69 12.47
CA ASP A 202 -11.66 -0.67 13.00
C ASP A 202 -12.63 -0.72 14.19
N LYS A 203 -12.58 0.26 15.09
CA LYS A 203 -13.57 0.38 16.18
C LYS A 203 -14.99 0.57 15.66
N GLU A 204 -15.19 1.37 14.62
CA GLU A 204 -16.52 1.55 14.02
C GLU A 204 -17.00 0.26 13.34
N ILE A 205 -16.10 -0.45 12.63
CA ILE A 205 -16.40 -1.77 12.05
C ILE A 205 -16.82 -2.75 13.15
N GLN A 206 -16.12 -2.81 14.28
CA GLN A 206 -16.49 -3.69 15.39
C GLN A 206 -17.85 -3.32 15.98
N LYS A 207 -18.12 -2.02 16.15
CA LYS A 207 -19.42 -1.54 16.62
C LYS A 207 -20.55 -1.92 15.67
N LEU A 208 -20.38 -1.69 14.37
CA LEU A 208 -21.37 -2.06 13.35
C LEU A 208 -21.59 -3.58 13.31
N ARG A 209 -20.53 -4.39 13.48
CA ARG A 209 -20.65 -5.85 13.61
C ARG A 209 -21.50 -6.23 14.81
N THR A 210 -21.24 -5.67 15.98
CA THR A 210 -22.06 -5.95 17.17
C THR A 210 -23.53 -5.57 16.98
N GLN A 211 -23.81 -4.42 16.34
CA GLN A 211 -25.19 -4.02 16.03
C GLN A 211 -25.86 -4.97 15.04
N THR A 212 -25.13 -5.43 14.01
CA THR A 212 -25.64 -6.42 13.06
C THR A 212 -25.99 -7.73 13.75
N ASP A 213 -25.12 -8.21 14.65
CA ASP A 213 -25.38 -9.44 15.43
C ASP A 213 -26.60 -9.30 16.36
N GLU A 214 -26.77 -8.12 16.97
CA GLU A 214 -27.94 -7.79 17.79
C GLU A 214 -29.23 -7.77 16.96
N GLU A 215 -29.21 -7.12 15.79
CA GLU A 215 -30.33 -7.09 14.86
C GLU A 215 -30.70 -8.51 14.41
N ILE A 216 -29.73 -9.33 14.00
CA ILE A 216 -29.96 -10.73 13.60
C ILE A 216 -30.66 -11.51 14.73
N ARG A 217 -30.21 -11.36 15.98
CA ARG A 217 -30.84 -12.02 17.13
C ARG A 217 -32.29 -11.57 17.33
N VAL A 218 -32.55 -10.27 17.29
CA VAL A 218 -33.91 -9.73 17.42
C VAL A 218 -34.80 -10.20 16.27
N HIS A 219 -34.29 -10.20 15.04
CA HIS A 219 -35.01 -10.73 13.88
C HIS A 219 -35.39 -12.21 14.08
N MET A 220 -34.48 -13.04 14.57
CA MET A 220 -34.78 -14.44 14.88
C MET A 220 -35.84 -14.60 15.97
N GLU A 221 -35.81 -13.77 17.02
CA GLU A 221 -36.81 -13.79 18.09
C GLU A 221 -38.20 -13.37 17.57
N ILE A 222 -38.27 -12.32 16.75
CA ILE A 222 -39.51 -11.87 16.09
C ILE A 222 -40.06 -12.96 15.18
N GLU A 223 -39.22 -13.56 14.33
CA GLU A 223 -39.65 -14.62 13.43
C GLU A 223 -40.20 -15.82 14.22
N ASN A 224 -39.54 -16.20 15.32
CA ASN A 224 -40.02 -17.25 16.20
C ASN A 224 -41.37 -16.89 16.85
N PHE A 225 -41.53 -15.66 17.33
CA PHE A 225 -42.80 -15.17 17.88
C PHE A 225 -43.93 -15.24 16.85
N LEU A 226 -43.70 -14.73 15.63
CA LEU A 226 -44.68 -14.77 14.54
C LEU A 226 -45.04 -16.21 14.17
N ARG A 227 -44.07 -17.13 14.13
CA ARG A 227 -44.32 -18.56 13.90
C ARG A 227 -45.19 -19.19 14.99
N GLN A 228 -45.06 -18.77 16.24
CA GLN A 228 -45.94 -19.25 17.33
C GLN A 228 -47.33 -18.63 17.25
N HIS A 229 -47.42 -17.34 16.95
CA HIS A 229 -48.71 -16.65 16.77
C HIS A 229 -49.53 -17.32 15.67
N HIS A 230 -48.91 -17.60 14.52
CA HIS A 230 -49.58 -18.26 13.40
C HIS A 230 -50.17 -19.63 13.78
N LYS A 231 -49.47 -20.43 14.60
CA LYS A 231 -50.00 -21.71 15.10
C LYS A 231 -51.22 -21.55 16.02
N VAL A 232 -51.32 -20.42 16.73
CA VAL A 232 -52.49 -20.12 17.58
C VAL A 232 -53.64 -19.65 16.71
N GLU A 233 -53.38 -18.84 15.69
CA GLU A 233 -54.38 -18.43 14.69
C GLU A 233 -54.98 -19.65 13.97
N GLU A 234 -54.16 -20.59 13.48
CA GLU A 234 -54.64 -21.84 12.85
C GLU A 234 -55.57 -22.63 13.79
N LYS A 235 -55.26 -22.68 15.10
CA LYS A 235 -56.12 -23.35 16.09
C LYS A 235 -57.42 -22.58 16.31
N LEU A 236 -57.36 -21.25 16.34
CA LEU A 236 -58.54 -20.39 16.52
C LEU A 236 -59.48 -20.53 15.34
N GLU A 237 -58.95 -20.53 14.11
CA GLU A 237 -59.69 -20.78 12.88
C GLU A 237 -60.38 -22.15 12.93
N TYR A 238 -59.63 -23.21 13.26
CA TYR A 238 -60.20 -24.55 13.45
C TYR A 238 -61.35 -24.60 14.46
N TRP A 239 -61.20 -23.94 15.61
CA TRP A 239 -62.27 -23.91 16.63
C TRP A 239 -63.46 -23.05 16.21
N SER A 240 -63.24 -22.00 15.44
CA SER A 240 -64.29 -21.14 14.91
C SER A 240 -65.12 -21.91 13.88
N ASP A 241 -64.46 -22.57 12.93
CA ASP A 241 -65.09 -23.45 11.94
C ASP A 241 -65.87 -24.58 12.63
N LYS A 242 -65.29 -25.22 13.65
CA LYS A 242 -65.98 -26.28 14.40
C LYS A 242 -67.23 -25.73 15.10
N TYR A 243 -67.10 -24.59 15.78
CA TYR A 243 -68.23 -23.98 16.47
C TYR A 243 -69.35 -23.59 15.52
N GLU A 244 -69.02 -23.00 14.37
CA GLU A 244 -69.98 -22.66 13.32
C GLU A 244 -70.70 -23.92 12.82
N ASN A 245 -69.95 -24.98 12.48
CA ASN A 245 -70.52 -26.26 12.05
C ASN A 245 -71.42 -26.92 13.11
N ASP A 246 -70.99 -26.93 14.38
CA ASP A 246 -71.77 -27.51 15.48
C ASP A 246 -73.05 -26.68 15.74
N THR A 247 -72.97 -25.35 15.64
CA THR A 247 -74.12 -24.44 15.78
C THR A 247 -75.11 -24.66 14.62
N ASP A 248 -74.62 -24.69 13.39
CA ASP A 248 -75.42 -24.99 12.19
C ASP A 248 -76.09 -26.37 12.29
N ALA A 249 -75.39 -27.38 12.80
CA ALA A 249 -75.96 -28.70 13.03
C ALA A 249 -77.10 -28.65 14.07
N LYS A 250 -76.91 -27.90 15.17
CA LYS A 250 -77.95 -27.73 16.19
C LYS A 250 -79.13 -26.90 15.74
N ASP A 251 -78.91 -25.86 14.94
CA ASP A 251 -79.99 -25.09 14.34
C ASP A 251 -80.81 -25.94 13.37
N LYS A 252 -80.15 -26.79 12.55
CA LYS A 252 -80.84 -27.78 11.71
C LYS A 252 -81.65 -28.78 12.53
N GLU A 253 -81.11 -29.31 13.63
CA GLU A 253 -81.86 -30.19 14.55
C GLU A 253 -83.07 -29.46 15.17
N LEU A 254 -82.87 -28.22 15.61
CA LEU A 254 -83.91 -27.41 16.26
C LEU A 254 -85.02 -27.07 15.26
N ASP A 255 -84.68 -26.73 14.03
CA ASP A 255 -85.63 -26.51 12.94
C ASP A 255 -86.38 -27.79 12.56
N ALA A 256 -85.71 -28.95 12.55
CA ALA A 256 -86.36 -30.24 12.37
C ALA A 256 -87.35 -30.56 13.50
N LEU A 257 -86.98 -30.27 14.76
CA LEU A 257 -87.88 -30.44 15.92
C LEU A 257 -89.04 -29.45 15.90
N LYS A 258 -88.82 -28.20 15.50
CA LYS A 258 -89.90 -27.21 15.28
C LYS A 258 -90.86 -27.69 14.20
N ALA A 259 -90.35 -28.20 13.09
CA ALA A 259 -91.15 -28.77 12.01
C ALA A 259 -91.94 -30.01 12.49
N ALA A 260 -91.30 -30.93 13.22
CA ALA A 260 -91.98 -32.09 13.81
C ALA A 260 -93.07 -31.69 14.81
N LYS A 261 -92.79 -30.69 15.67
CA LYS A 261 -93.79 -30.13 16.60
C LYS A 261 -94.96 -29.49 15.84
N ALA A 262 -94.68 -28.72 14.79
CA ALA A 262 -95.72 -28.13 13.94
C ALA A 262 -96.59 -29.20 13.29
N ASN A 263 -95.98 -30.24 12.72
CA ASN A 263 -96.69 -31.40 12.13
C ASN A 263 -97.54 -32.14 13.17
N ASN A 264 -97.00 -32.39 14.37
CA ASN A 264 -97.74 -33.03 15.45
C ASN A 264 -98.93 -32.18 15.92
N LEU A 265 -98.74 -30.86 16.03
CA LEU A 265 -99.80 -29.92 16.38
C LEU A 265 -100.90 -29.93 15.30
N GLU A 266 -100.53 -29.93 14.03
CA GLU A 266 -101.46 -30.04 12.91
C GLU A 266 -102.23 -31.37 12.94
N MET A 267 -101.56 -32.50 13.20
CA MET A 267 -102.21 -33.80 13.35
C MET A 267 -103.19 -33.84 14.54
N LEU A 268 -102.82 -33.24 15.68
CA LEU A 268 -103.72 -33.12 16.82
C LEU A 268 -104.93 -32.22 16.52
N GLN A 269 -104.73 -31.12 15.80
CA GLN A 269 -105.83 -30.27 15.33
C GLN A 269 -106.77 -31.05 14.41
N ARG A 270 -106.24 -31.80 13.44
CA ARG A 270 -107.03 -32.67 12.56
C ARG A 270 -107.83 -33.74 13.33
N LEU A 271 -107.19 -34.43 14.28
CA LEU A 271 -107.90 -35.42 15.13
C LEU A 271 -108.96 -34.77 16.01
N ALA A 272 -108.70 -33.58 16.55
CA ALA A 272 -109.71 -32.85 17.33
C ALA A 272 -110.90 -32.49 16.45
N GLU A 273 -110.67 -31.97 15.24
CA GLU A 273 -111.71 -31.72 14.23
C GLU A 273 -112.50 -32.99 13.93
N GLU A 274 -111.84 -34.14 13.71
CA GLU A 274 -112.49 -35.42 13.44
C GLU A 274 -113.36 -35.90 14.62
N ILE A 275 -112.89 -35.79 15.87
CA ILE A 275 -113.68 -36.11 17.08
C ILE A 275 -114.85 -35.13 17.24
N PHE A 276 -114.67 -33.84 16.94
CA PHE A 276 -115.75 -32.86 16.95
C PHE A 276 -116.78 -33.17 15.86
N GLU A 277 -116.35 -33.56 14.67
CA GLU A 277 -117.25 -34.00 13.60
C GLU A 277 -118.00 -35.28 13.98
N GLU A 278 -117.32 -36.29 14.52
CA GLU A 278 -117.94 -37.54 14.97
C GLU A 278 -118.94 -37.32 16.11
N THR A 279 -118.62 -36.45 17.08
CA THR A 279 -119.56 -36.08 18.15
C THR A 279 -120.75 -35.27 17.63
N ILE A 280 -120.57 -34.38 16.66
CA ILE A 280 -121.68 -33.66 16.01
C ILE A 280 -122.56 -34.63 15.21
N ILE A 281 -121.97 -35.59 14.49
CA ILE A 281 -122.70 -36.61 13.73
C ILE A 281 -123.50 -37.51 14.69
N SER A 282 -122.88 -37.95 15.78
CA SER A 282 -123.53 -38.76 16.82
C SER A 282 -124.69 -38.00 17.50
N ASP A 283 -124.50 -36.74 17.91
CA ASP A 283 -125.57 -35.91 18.49
C ASP A 283 -126.71 -35.64 17.49
N ARG A 284 -126.39 -35.44 16.20
CA ARG A 284 -127.40 -35.31 15.14
C ARG A 284 -128.21 -36.60 14.97
N ALA A 285 -127.55 -37.76 14.93
CA ALA A 285 -128.20 -39.05 14.83
C ALA A 285 -129.08 -39.35 16.06
N GLU A 286 -128.62 -39.00 17.27
CA GLU A 286 -129.38 -39.18 18.50
C GLU A 286 -130.61 -38.27 18.56
N LYS A 287 -130.49 -37.00 18.13
CA LYS A 287 -131.64 -36.08 18.02
C LYS A 287 -132.65 -36.54 16.97
N GLU A 288 -132.18 -37.06 15.85
CA GLU A 288 -133.05 -37.56 14.78
C GLU A 288 -133.78 -38.85 15.21
N ALA A 289 -133.11 -39.75 15.94
CA ALA A 289 -133.74 -40.90 16.57
C ALA A 289 -134.80 -40.51 17.59
N LYS A 290 -134.52 -39.51 18.45
CA LYS A 290 -135.51 -38.95 19.40
C LYS A 290 -136.72 -38.35 18.69
N ARG A 291 -136.54 -37.66 17.56
CA ARG A 291 -137.67 -37.16 16.75
C ARG A 291 -138.52 -38.29 16.18
N ARG A 292 -137.89 -39.35 15.64
CA ARG A 292 -138.64 -40.51 15.13
C ARG A 292 -139.44 -41.21 16.21
N LEU A 293 -138.91 -41.32 17.43
CA LEU A 293 -139.63 -41.88 18.57
C LEU A 293 -140.87 -41.05 18.90
N LEU A 294 -140.74 -39.72 18.99
CA LEU A 294 -141.87 -38.82 19.24
C LEU A 294 -142.92 -38.87 18.13
N GLU A 295 -142.52 -39.01 16.87
CA GLU A 295 -143.45 -39.17 15.75
C GLU A 295 -144.20 -40.51 15.81
N GLN A 296 -143.53 -41.60 16.20
CA GLN A 296 -144.16 -42.89 16.45
C GLN A 296 -145.17 -42.79 17.61
N ASP A 297 -144.77 -42.23 18.75
CA ASP A 297 -145.66 -42.02 19.90
C ASP A 297 -146.87 -41.15 19.53
N ALA A 298 -146.70 -40.12 18.69
CA ALA A 298 -147.79 -39.28 18.23
C ALA A 298 -148.76 -40.02 17.29
N LEU A 299 -148.26 -40.92 16.44
CA LEU A 299 -149.08 -41.77 15.58
C LEU A 299 -149.84 -42.82 16.41
N GLU A 300 -149.18 -43.41 17.41
CA GLU A 300 -149.80 -44.30 18.39
C GLU A 300 -150.88 -43.56 19.20
N LEU A 301 -150.61 -42.34 19.65
CA LEU A 301 -151.62 -41.53 20.34
C LEU A 301 -152.81 -41.20 19.44
N LYS A 302 -152.58 -40.89 18.16
CA LYS A 302 -153.65 -40.67 17.17
C LYS A 302 -154.48 -41.92 16.93
N SER A 303 -153.88 -43.11 16.91
CA SER A 303 -154.60 -44.37 16.78
C SER A 303 -155.41 -44.68 18.04
N ILE A 304 -154.83 -44.45 19.23
CA ILE A 304 -155.49 -44.58 20.54
C ILE A 304 -156.67 -43.60 20.67
N LEU A 305 -156.53 -42.34 20.24
CA LEU A 305 -157.61 -41.34 20.27
C LEU A 305 -158.75 -41.70 19.32
N LYS A 306 -158.46 -42.26 18.13
CA LYS A 306 -159.49 -42.79 17.22
C LYS A 306 -160.25 -43.95 17.87
N LEU A 307 -159.56 -44.87 18.55
CA LEU A 307 -160.16 -45.96 19.32
C LEU A 307 -161.03 -45.43 20.47
N GLN A 308 -160.56 -44.44 21.23
CA GLN A 308 -161.33 -43.81 22.31
C GLN A 308 -162.59 -43.11 21.78
N ALA A 309 -162.52 -42.38 20.67
CA ALA A 309 -163.67 -41.70 20.07
C ALA A 309 -164.72 -42.71 19.54
N TRP A 310 -164.28 -43.81 18.94
CA TRP A 310 -165.16 -44.91 18.50
C TRP A 310 -165.89 -45.56 19.69
N TRP A 311 -165.20 -45.81 20.80
CA TRP A 311 -165.80 -46.40 21.99
C TRP A 311 -166.78 -45.43 22.69
N LYS A 312 -166.42 -44.14 22.82
CA LYS A 312 -167.31 -43.10 23.36
C LYS A 312 -168.58 -42.92 22.51
N GLY A 313 -168.49 -42.99 21.18
CA GLY A 313 -169.67 -42.96 20.30
C GLY A 313 -170.57 -44.19 20.40
N THR A 314 -169.97 -45.36 20.69
CA THR A 314 -170.71 -46.62 20.88
C THR A 314 -171.43 -46.67 22.23
N MET A 315 -170.78 -46.14 23.28
CA MET A 315 -171.37 -45.94 24.62
C MET A 315 -172.68 -45.13 24.59
N VAL A 316 -172.73 -44.05 23.79
CA VAL A 316 -173.91 -43.16 23.68
C VAL A 316 -175.03 -43.79 22.86
N ARG A 317 -174.72 -44.54 21.79
CA ARG A 317 -175.74 -45.15 20.91
C ARG A 317 -176.39 -46.41 21.48
N ARG A 318 -175.75 -47.08 22.44
CA ARG A 318 -176.26 -48.30 23.09
C ARG A 318 -176.76 -48.11 24.53
N ASN A 319 -176.79 -46.87 25.05
CA ASN A 319 -177.29 -46.50 26.39
C ASN A 319 -176.77 -47.39 27.54
N LEU A 320 -175.45 -47.53 27.64
CA LEU A 320 -174.76 -48.27 28.72
C LEU A 320 -174.04 -47.28 29.66
N GLY A 321 -174.08 -47.57 30.98
CA GLY A 321 -173.50 -46.71 32.01
C GLY A 321 -174.39 -45.51 32.38
N PRO A 322 -173.83 -44.34 32.76
CA PRO A 322 -174.56 -43.23 33.38
C PRO A 322 -175.71 -42.62 32.55
N TYR A 323 -175.90 -43.07 31.31
CA TYR A 323 -177.01 -42.72 30.40
C TYR A 323 -178.25 -43.64 30.54
N GLN A 324 -178.26 -44.65 31.42
CA GLN A 324 -179.43 -45.49 31.74
C GLN A 324 -180.60 -44.72 32.41
N ALA A 325 -180.30 -43.65 33.15
CA ALA A 325 -181.29 -42.83 33.85
C ALA A 325 -182.20 -42.04 32.87
N LEU A 326 -181.76 -41.84 31.63
CA LEU A 326 -182.51 -41.10 30.60
C LEU A 326 -183.64 -41.93 29.95
N ARG A 327 -183.58 -43.26 30.02
CA ARG A 327 -184.59 -44.16 29.40
C ARG A 327 -185.89 -44.28 30.22
N LYS A 328 -185.83 -44.15 31.56
CA LYS A 328 -187.00 -44.28 32.45
C LYS A 328 -187.85 -43.01 32.58
N ILE A 329 -187.34 -41.85 32.16
CA ILE A 329 -188.05 -40.56 32.21
C ILE A 329 -188.86 -40.33 30.90
N GLN A 330 -188.49 -40.98 29.79
CA GLN A 330 -189.14 -40.82 28.49
C GLN A 330 -190.44 -41.65 28.28
N GLU A 331 -190.72 -42.68 29.08
CA GLU A 331 -191.93 -43.53 28.90
C GLU A 331 -193.19 -43.08 29.68
N LYS A 332 -193.10 -42.11 30.60
CA LYS A 332 -194.26 -41.66 31.41
C LYS A 332 -194.92 -40.32 31.02
N GLN A 333 -194.41 -39.58 30.03
CA GLN A 333 -195.04 -38.30 29.61
C GLN A 333 -195.12 -38.08 28.08
N LEU A 334 -195.33 -39.16 27.32
CA LEU A 334 -195.99 -39.12 25.99
C LEU A 334 -197.52 -38.89 26.08
N SER A 335 -197.98 -38.17 27.10
CA SER A 335 -199.38 -37.71 27.23
C SER A 335 -199.48 -36.38 28.00
N LYS A 336 -199.04 -35.29 27.37
CA LYS A 336 -199.79 -34.03 27.16
C LYS A 336 -198.86 -32.96 26.61
N GLN A 337 -198.83 -32.94 25.28
CA GLN A 337 -198.91 -31.77 24.41
C GLN A 337 -198.30 -30.43 24.86
N LYS A 338 -197.53 -29.88 23.90
CA LYS A 338 -197.59 -28.50 23.37
C LYS A 338 -197.03 -27.41 24.30
N GLU A 339 -195.88 -26.81 23.97
CA GLU A 339 -195.58 -25.83 22.90
C GLU A 339 -195.57 -24.37 23.40
N LYS A 340 -194.66 -23.60 22.80
CA LYS A 340 -194.38 -22.14 22.87
C LYS A 340 -193.50 -21.67 24.03
N GLY A 341 -192.47 -20.84 23.85
CA GLY A 341 -191.90 -20.11 22.69
C GLY A 341 -190.81 -19.15 23.22
N ASN A 342 -189.66 -19.03 22.55
CA ASN A 342 -189.26 -17.89 21.69
C ASN A 342 -188.47 -16.74 22.38
N LYS A 343 -187.22 -16.46 21.96
CA LYS A 343 -186.77 -15.17 21.39
C LYS A 343 -185.24 -15.02 21.22
N GLU A 344 -184.89 -14.37 20.12
CA GLU A 344 -183.58 -13.87 19.65
C GLU A 344 -182.94 -12.77 20.51
N LYS A 345 -181.63 -12.51 20.32
CA LYS A 345 -181.09 -11.18 19.94
C LYS A 345 -179.59 -11.19 19.56
N SER A 346 -179.26 -10.16 18.79
CA SER A 346 -178.07 -9.81 18.00
C SER A 346 -176.88 -9.15 18.74
N GLY A 347 -175.67 -9.21 18.14
CA GLY A 347 -174.90 -8.00 17.76
C GLY A 347 -173.54 -7.66 18.43
N ALA A 348 -172.48 -7.70 17.60
CA ALA A 348 -171.43 -6.67 17.37
C ALA A 348 -170.03 -6.66 18.08
N LYS A 349 -169.00 -6.64 17.20
CA LYS A 349 -167.81 -5.73 17.09
C LYS A 349 -166.45 -6.01 17.80
N LYS A 350 -165.42 -6.07 16.92
CA LYS A 350 -164.13 -5.30 16.85
C LYS A 350 -162.78 -5.93 17.29
N LYS A 351 -161.88 -6.00 16.27
CA LYS A 351 -160.45 -5.56 16.15
C LYS A 351 -159.26 -6.25 16.89
N MET A 352 -158.25 -6.45 16.03
CA MET A 352 -156.79 -6.16 16.13
C MET A 352 -155.79 -7.24 16.59
N ARG A 353 -154.78 -7.36 15.69
CA ARG A 353 -153.42 -7.89 15.75
C ARG A 353 -153.24 -9.40 15.72
#